data_AF-A0A832CM34-F1
#
_entry.id   AF-A0A832CM34-F1
#
_cell.length_a   1.000
_cell.length_b   1.000
_cell.length_c   1.000
_cell.angle_alpha   90.00
_cell.angle_beta   90.00
_cell.angle_gamma   90.00
#
_symmetry.space_group_name_H-M   'P 1'
#
loop_
_entity.id
_entity.type
_entity.pdbx_description
1 polymer ?
#
loop_
_entity_poly.entity_id
_entity_poly.type
_entity_poly.pdbx_seq_one_letter_code
_entity_poly.pdbx_strand_id
1 'polypeptide(L)'
;MRYERRGGVRRRRFGHRGLERLECRRLLCLEPHPLVDEWGEMGTTPALVGLAAVPAGDVAAGARGAVGAGSKLPLSSIPKLHSLPDAEAALYLDFDGHFEERWGSFRNVRTPAFDLDGDPLTFTQAELARIEQIWEYVAEDYAPFKLNVTTVEPPSFADGVALRVAIGGDGLWSGGKYGGVAYVDSFTNYLPNTVYVFSKNLGGGNARFVADAASHESGHGFGLYHQSRYRGVTKIDEYYKGPGDGRAPLMGSSFAATRSLWWLGTSAVSYRHIQDDMEHIARRSNGFGYRPDDHGNSLRLASELSISGSTATGAGVIEQTTDSDYFSFHTGSGRIYFTVSVAPDVNSLDATLKLLDNQGRVIAAADP
;
A
#
# COMPACT_ATOMS: atom_id res chain seq x y z
N MET A 1 -66.08 -43.37 -17.13
CA MET A 1 -65.30 -43.01 -18.33
C MET A 1 -64.05 -42.23 -17.89
N ARG A 2 -62.88 -42.62 -18.40
CA ARG A 2 -61.57 -41.97 -18.20
C ARG A 2 -61.57 -40.50 -18.64
N TYR A 3 -60.81 -39.62 -17.97
CA TYR A 3 -59.51 -39.11 -18.47
C TYR A 3 -58.83 -38.11 -17.51
N GLU A 4 -57.49 -38.12 -17.55
CA GLU A 4 -56.51 -37.35 -16.80
C GLU A 4 -56.42 -35.85 -17.18
N ARG A 5 -55.83 -35.00 -16.31
CA ARG A 5 -54.55 -34.30 -16.60
C ARG A 5 -53.97 -33.46 -15.44
N ARG A 6 -52.65 -33.59 -15.33
CA ARG A 6 -51.60 -32.87 -14.55
C ARG A 6 -51.70 -31.34 -14.72
N GLY A 7 -51.38 -30.48 -13.75
CA GLY A 7 -50.06 -30.31 -13.11
C GLY A 7 -49.42 -29.03 -13.65
N GLY A 8 -49.24 -28.02 -12.80
CA GLY A 8 -48.84 -26.66 -13.19
C GLY A 8 -47.34 -26.43 -13.30
N VAL A 9 -46.95 -25.31 -13.94
CA VAL A 9 -45.72 -24.52 -13.69
C VAL A 9 -45.94 -23.10 -14.24
N ARG A 10 -45.76 -22.06 -13.41
CA ARG A 10 -45.52 -20.68 -13.88
C ARG A 10 -44.04 -20.34 -13.70
N ARG A 11 -43.35 -20.05 -14.81
CA ARG A 11 -41.98 -19.49 -14.83
C ARG A 11 -42.03 -18.00 -14.44
N ARG A 12 -41.16 -17.58 -13.52
CA ARG A 12 -40.57 -16.23 -13.50
C ARG A 12 -39.06 -16.39 -13.37
N ARG A 13 -38.32 -15.88 -14.35
CA ARG A 13 -36.87 -15.70 -14.30
C ARG A 13 -36.60 -14.45 -13.45
N PHE A 14 -35.86 -14.60 -12.36
CA PHE A 14 -35.14 -13.51 -11.72
C PHE A 14 -33.64 -13.74 -11.98
N GLY A 15 -32.99 -12.72 -12.53
CA GLY A 15 -31.55 -12.70 -12.73
C GLY A 15 -30.83 -12.63 -11.38
N HIS A 16 -29.87 -13.52 -11.19
CA HIS A 16 -28.92 -13.39 -10.09
C HIS A 16 -27.89 -12.30 -10.45
N ARG A 17 -27.87 -11.23 -9.65
CA ARG A 17 -26.70 -10.37 -9.49
C ARG A 17 -25.70 -11.15 -8.64
N GLY A 18 -24.56 -11.53 -9.23
CA GLY A 18 -23.43 -12.07 -8.49
C GLY A 18 -22.61 -10.91 -7.91
N LEU A 19 -22.50 -10.85 -6.59
CA LEU A 19 -21.43 -10.11 -5.92
C LEU A 19 -20.12 -10.87 -6.13
N GLU A 20 -19.11 -10.17 -6.66
CA GLU A 20 -17.76 -10.69 -6.81
C GLU A 20 -17.10 -10.84 -5.42
N ARG A 21 -16.45 -11.99 -5.21
CA ARG A 21 -15.64 -12.28 -4.02
C ARG A 21 -14.18 -12.19 -4.41
N LEU A 22 -13.46 -11.26 -3.78
CA LEU A 22 -12.02 -11.07 -3.92
C LEU A 22 -11.26 -12.14 -3.11
N GLU A 23 -10.24 -12.75 -3.74
CA GLU A 23 -9.33 -13.71 -3.11
C GLU A 23 -8.52 -13.06 -1.99
N CYS A 24 -8.43 -13.73 -0.83
CA CYS A 24 -7.51 -13.31 0.23
C CYS A 24 -6.11 -13.85 -0.09
N ARG A 25 -5.21 -12.96 -0.51
CA ARG A 25 -3.76 -13.23 -0.55
C ARG A 25 -3.22 -13.05 0.86
N ARG A 26 -2.42 -14.00 1.35
CA ARG A 26 -1.81 -13.92 2.67
C ARG A 26 -0.45 -13.21 2.55
N LEU A 27 -0.16 -12.31 3.48
CA LEU A 27 1.10 -11.55 3.61
C LEU A 27 1.80 -12.06 4.86
N LEU A 28 3.01 -12.61 4.78
CA LEU A 28 3.66 -13.16 5.97
C LEU A 28 4.61 -12.14 6.60
N CYS A 29 4.48 -11.92 7.90
CA CYS A 29 5.50 -11.26 8.71
C CYS A 29 6.13 -12.25 9.69
N LEU A 30 7.44 -12.17 9.89
CA LEU A 30 8.09 -12.89 10.98
C LEU A 30 8.23 -11.97 12.21
N GLU A 31 7.61 -12.36 13.33
CA GLU A 31 7.79 -11.69 14.63
C GLU A 31 9.06 -12.21 15.33
N PRO A 32 9.74 -11.40 16.16
CA PRO A 32 10.69 -11.90 17.14
C PRO A 32 9.95 -12.61 18.28
N HIS A 33 9.67 -13.91 18.12
CA HIS A 33 9.07 -14.79 19.13
C HIS A 33 10.18 -15.45 19.99
N PRO A 34 9.97 -15.76 21.29
CA PRO A 34 10.93 -16.50 22.13
C PRO A 34 11.22 -17.96 21.69
N LEU A 35 10.73 -18.37 20.52
CA LEU A 35 11.06 -19.63 19.84
C LEU A 35 11.88 -19.42 18.57
N VAL A 36 12.21 -18.16 18.26
CA VAL A 36 13.27 -17.78 17.33
C VAL A 36 14.55 -17.89 18.16
N ASP A 37 15.38 -18.88 17.89
CA ASP A 37 16.70 -18.90 18.51
C ASP A 37 17.53 -17.71 18.02
N GLU A 38 18.69 -17.48 18.63
CA GLU A 38 19.64 -16.41 18.30
C GLU A 38 20.04 -16.32 16.80
N TRP A 39 19.57 -17.24 15.95
CA TRP A 39 19.91 -17.36 14.54
C TRP A 39 18.72 -17.33 13.56
N GLY A 40 17.48 -17.17 14.02
CA GLY A 40 16.34 -16.96 13.11
C GLY A 40 15.83 -18.20 12.38
N GLU A 41 15.98 -19.40 12.94
CA GLU A 41 15.56 -20.65 12.29
C GLU A 41 14.05 -20.93 12.46
N MET A 42 13.34 -21.21 11.36
CA MET A 42 11.98 -21.76 11.40
C MET A 42 12.00 -23.30 11.34
N GLY A 43 11.73 -23.95 12.46
CA GLY A 43 11.20 -25.30 12.47
C GLY A 43 9.75 -25.29 12.00
N THR A 44 9.41 -26.09 11.00
CA THR A 44 8.03 -26.28 10.55
C THR A 44 7.20 -26.90 11.68
N THR A 45 6.38 -26.13 12.41
CA THR A 45 5.19 -26.62 13.16
C THR A 45 4.51 -25.54 14.04
N PRO A 46 3.22 -25.72 14.40
CA PRO A 46 2.41 -26.93 14.22
C PRO A 46 1.71 -27.01 12.85
N ALA A 47 1.72 -28.22 12.29
CA ALA A 47 0.87 -28.60 11.18
C ALA A 47 -0.60 -28.42 11.58
N LEU A 48 -1.34 -27.58 10.84
CA LEU A 48 -2.80 -27.51 10.96
C LEU A 48 -3.45 -28.51 10.00
N VAL A 49 -3.87 -29.63 10.57
CA VAL A 49 -4.89 -30.53 10.01
C VAL A 49 -6.23 -29.80 10.06
N GLY A 50 -6.91 -29.69 8.91
CA GLY A 50 -8.30 -29.20 8.84
C GLY A 50 -8.55 -28.09 7.81
N LEU A 51 -8.17 -28.31 6.55
CA LEU A 51 -8.64 -27.47 5.44
C LEU A 51 -10.11 -27.81 5.15
N ALA A 52 -11.02 -26.89 5.47
CA ALA A 52 -12.23 -26.75 4.67
C ALA A 52 -11.80 -26.17 3.32
N ALA A 53 -11.54 -27.06 2.36
CA ALA A 53 -11.31 -26.70 0.97
C ALA A 53 -12.55 -25.96 0.43
N VAL A 54 -12.33 -24.77 -0.12
CA VAL A 54 -13.30 -24.18 -1.06
C VAL A 54 -12.93 -24.72 -2.44
N PRO A 55 -13.84 -25.42 -3.15
CA PRO A 55 -13.50 -26.05 -4.42
C PRO A 55 -13.20 -24.99 -5.50
N ALA A 56 -12.17 -25.26 -6.29
CA ALA A 56 -11.86 -24.51 -7.50
C ALA A 56 -12.97 -24.73 -8.54
N GLY A 57 -13.64 -23.65 -8.92
CA GLY A 57 -14.59 -23.64 -10.02
C GLY A 57 -13.93 -23.04 -11.24
N ASP A 58 -13.90 -23.80 -12.33
CA ASP A 58 -13.42 -23.37 -13.64
C ASP A 58 -14.10 -22.08 -14.10
N VAL A 59 -13.33 -21.02 -14.35
CA VAL A 59 -13.76 -19.96 -15.27
C VAL A 59 -12.56 -19.39 -16.03
N ALA A 60 -12.77 -19.38 -17.34
CA ALA A 60 -11.85 -19.12 -18.42
C ALA A 60 -11.04 -17.83 -18.27
N ALA A 61 -9.76 -17.95 -18.66
CA ALA A 61 -8.90 -16.84 -19.03
C ALA A 61 -9.65 -15.85 -19.95
N GLY A 62 -9.98 -14.69 -19.41
CA GLY A 62 -10.49 -13.55 -20.18
C GLY A 62 -9.38 -13.03 -21.09
N ALA A 63 -9.55 -13.29 -22.38
CA ALA A 63 -8.87 -12.71 -23.54
C ALA A 63 -7.43 -12.19 -23.35
N ARG A 64 -6.48 -13.01 -23.79
CA ARG A 64 -5.17 -12.56 -24.27
C ARG A 64 -5.38 -11.53 -25.39
N GLY A 65 -5.39 -10.26 -25.04
CA GLY A 65 -4.94 -9.23 -25.98
C GLY A 65 -3.48 -9.53 -26.23
N ALA A 66 -3.11 -9.87 -27.47
CA ALA A 66 -1.71 -9.88 -27.87
C ALA A 66 -1.20 -8.46 -27.67
N VAL A 67 -0.50 -8.21 -26.55
CA VAL A 67 0.31 -7.02 -26.37
C VAL A 67 1.38 -7.17 -27.44
N GLY A 68 1.23 -6.42 -28.54
CA GLY A 68 2.21 -6.44 -29.63
C GLY A 68 3.60 -6.22 -29.04
N ALA A 69 4.60 -6.95 -29.54
CA ALA A 69 5.97 -6.88 -29.04
C ALA A 69 6.43 -5.42 -29.01
N GLY A 70 6.30 -4.79 -27.83
CA GLY A 70 6.83 -3.47 -27.58
C GLY A 70 8.35 -3.56 -27.70
N SER A 71 8.99 -2.45 -28.02
CA SER A 71 10.44 -2.35 -27.94
C SER A 71 10.91 -2.86 -26.57
N LYS A 72 11.78 -3.88 -26.58
CA LYS A 72 12.45 -4.36 -25.38
C LYS A 72 13.57 -3.40 -25.01
N LEU A 73 13.50 -2.87 -23.79
CA LEU A 73 14.42 -1.89 -23.22
C LEU A 73 15.28 -2.57 -22.15
N PRO A 74 16.53 -2.13 -21.92
CA PRO A 74 17.35 -2.68 -20.85
C PRO A 74 16.75 -2.37 -19.47
N LEU A 75 17.07 -3.19 -18.46
CA LEU A 75 16.59 -3.00 -17.08
C LEU A 75 16.96 -1.62 -16.50
N SER A 76 18.07 -1.03 -16.97
CA SER A 76 18.48 0.34 -16.61
C SER A 76 17.56 1.45 -17.13
N SER A 77 16.48 1.12 -17.86
CA SER A 77 15.49 2.08 -18.35
C SER A 77 14.42 2.43 -17.32
N ILE A 78 14.50 1.88 -16.10
CA ILE A 78 13.63 2.27 -14.97
C ILE A 78 13.70 3.80 -14.80
N PRO A 79 12.55 4.50 -14.77
CA PRO A 79 12.51 5.93 -14.49
C PRO A 79 13.18 6.22 -13.15
N LYS A 80 14.03 7.24 -13.09
CA LYS A 80 14.69 7.67 -11.85
C LYS A 80 13.76 8.58 -11.07
N LEU A 81 13.07 8.03 -10.09
CA LEU A 81 12.01 8.70 -9.33
C LEU A 81 12.45 8.87 -7.87
N HIS A 82 12.06 9.99 -7.27
CA HIS A 82 12.33 10.34 -5.88
C HIS A 82 11.16 11.15 -5.33
N SER A 83 10.60 10.75 -4.18
CA SER A 83 9.51 11.49 -3.54
C SER A 83 10.00 12.60 -2.62
N LEU A 84 11.23 12.46 -2.10
CA LEU A 84 11.90 13.44 -1.25
C LEU A 84 13.43 13.24 -1.31
N PRO A 85 14.12 13.75 -2.36
CA PRO A 85 15.54 13.47 -2.60
C PRO A 85 16.49 13.76 -1.42
N ASP A 86 16.16 14.77 -0.60
CA ASP A 86 17.00 15.24 0.50
C ASP A 86 16.70 14.55 1.85
N ALA A 87 15.82 13.54 1.88
CA ALA A 87 15.57 12.79 3.10
C ALA A 87 16.79 11.95 3.52
N GLU A 88 17.03 11.86 4.83
CA GLU A 88 18.14 11.09 5.40
C GLU A 88 17.98 9.58 5.20
N ALA A 89 16.72 9.11 5.15
CA ALA A 89 16.37 7.71 4.94
C ALA A 89 15.68 7.50 3.59
N ALA A 90 15.85 6.31 3.01
CA ALA A 90 15.24 5.93 1.75
C ALA A 90 14.46 4.60 1.81
N LEU A 91 13.33 4.54 1.12
CA LEU A 91 12.64 3.32 0.75
C LEU A 91 12.88 3.06 -0.73
N TYR A 92 13.69 2.06 -1.04
CA TYR A 92 14.07 1.73 -2.41
C TYR A 92 13.16 0.66 -3.00
N LEU A 93 12.48 0.99 -4.10
CA LEU A 93 11.67 0.06 -4.87
C LEU A 93 12.55 -0.57 -5.96
N ASP A 94 13.01 -1.79 -5.72
CA ASP A 94 13.89 -2.57 -6.57
C ASP A 94 13.05 -3.41 -7.55
N PHE A 95 13.06 -3.01 -8.82
CA PHE A 95 12.31 -3.68 -9.89
C PHE A 95 13.23 -4.38 -10.91
N ASP A 96 14.53 -4.12 -10.92
CA ASP A 96 15.50 -4.75 -11.83
C ASP A 96 16.03 -6.08 -11.33
N GLY A 97 15.64 -6.49 -10.13
CA GLY A 97 15.81 -7.82 -9.61
C GLY A 97 16.92 -7.87 -8.57
N HIS A 98 16.73 -8.76 -7.60
CA HIS A 98 17.56 -8.80 -6.41
C HIS A 98 18.11 -10.20 -6.17
N PHE A 99 19.36 -10.26 -5.72
CA PHE A 99 19.97 -11.48 -5.18
C PHE A 99 20.49 -11.21 -3.79
N GLU A 100 20.11 -12.09 -2.87
CA GLU A 100 20.58 -12.09 -1.49
C GLU A 100 21.08 -13.49 -1.15
N GLU A 101 22.34 -13.61 -0.76
CA GLU A 101 22.93 -14.92 -0.41
C GLU A 101 22.18 -15.57 0.76
N ARG A 102 21.74 -14.76 1.73
CA ARG A 102 21.04 -15.22 2.91
C ARG A 102 20.04 -14.17 3.40
N TRP A 103 18.77 -14.58 3.48
CA TRP A 103 17.72 -13.83 4.17
C TRP A 103 17.15 -14.73 5.29
N GLY A 104 17.61 -14.50 6.52
CA GLY A 104 17.38 -15.40 7.66
C GLY A 104 17.79 -16.86 7.41
N SER A 105 16.83 -17.78 7.42
CA SER A 105 17.03 -19.21 7.14
C SER A 105 17.07 -19.53 5.65
N PHE A 106 16.60 -18.63 4.79
CA PHE A 106 16.63 -18.83 3.34
C PHE A 106 18.06 -18.60 2.80
N ARG A 107 18.38 -19.27 1.70
CA ARG A 107 19.69 -19.20 1.03
C ARG A 107 19.49 -18.98 -0.45
N ASN A 108 20.39 -18.21 -1.06
CA ASN A 108 20.36 -17.89 -2.49
C ASN A 108 19.01 -17.32 -2.94
N VAL A 109 18.46 -16.40 -2.15
CA VAL A 109 17.19 -15.76 -2.44
C VAL A 109 17.36 -14.94 -3.72
N ARG A 110 16.45 -15.17 -4.67
CA ARG A 110 16.46 -14.50 -5.97
C ARG A 110 15.08 -13.98 -6.29
N THR A 111 15.01 -12.68 -6.52
CA THR A 111 13.85 -11.98 -7.08
C THR A 111 14.21 -11.63 -8.51
N PRO A 112 13.54 -12.19 -9.54
CA PRO A 112 13.72 -11.73 -10.91
C PRO A 112 13.21 -10.28 -11.04
N ALA A 113 13.60 -9.59 -12.11
CA ALA A 113 13.02 -8.29 -12.42
C ALA A 113 11.49 -8.36 -12.53
N PHE A 114 10.84 -7.23 -12.33
CA PHE A 114 9.42 -7.07 -12.57
C PHE A 114 9.08 -7.42 -14.02
N ASP A 115 8.01 -8.18 -14.21
CA ASP A 115 7.74 -8.85 -15.47
C ASP A 115 6.22 -9.03 -15.67
N LEU A 116 5.71 -8.50 -16.77
CA LEU A 116 4.33 -8.59 -17.22
C LEU A 116 4.16 -9.43 -18.49
N ASP A 117 5.23 -9.64 -19.27
CA ASP A 117 5.17 -10.30 -20.58
C ASP A 117 5.90 -11.65 -20.66
N GLY A 118 6.51 -12.08 -19.56
CA GLY A 118 7.20 -13.36 -19.40
C GLY A 118 8.71 -13.30 -19.67
N ASP A 119 9.29 -12.11 -19.88
CA ASP A 119 10.71 -11.89 -20.11
C ASP A 119 11.33 -10.98 -19.04
N PRO A 120 11.91 -11.55 -17.96
CA PRO A 120 12.48 -10.77 -16.86
C PRO A 120 13.87 -10.18 -17.17
N LEU A 121 14.34 -10.22 -18.43
CA LEU A 121 15.64 -9.67 -18.82
C LEU A 121 15.52 -8.28 -19.46
N THR A 122 14.30 -7.85 -19.80
CA THR A 122 14.05 -6.58 -20.47
C THR A 122 12.74 -5.97 -19.99
N PHE A 123 12.58 -4.66 -20.17
CA PHE A 123 11.30 -3.98 -19.95
C PHE A 123 10.64 -3.58 -21.25
N THR A 124 9.32 -3.67 -21.26
CA THR A 124 8.42 -3.03 -22.20
C THR A 124 8.03 -1.64 -21.67
N GLN A 125 7.53 -0.77 -22.56
CA GLN A 125 6.96 0.51 -22.14
C GLN A 125 5.80 0.34 -21.13
N ALA A 126 5.04 -0.75 -21.22
CA ALA A 126 3.95 -1.05 -20.31
C ALA A 126 4.46 -1.39 -18.90
N GLU A 127 5.59 -2.07 -18.78
CA GLU A 127 6.23 -2.33 -17.49
C GLU A 127 6.81 -1.05 -16.89
N LEU A 128 7.48 -0.20 -17.68
CA LEU A 128 7.99 1.08 -17.17
C LEU A 128 6.88 1.99 -16.67
N ALA A 129 5.76 2.08 -17.41
CA ALA A 129 4.57 2.82 -16.96
C ALA A 129 3.94 2.18 -15.70
N ARG A 130 4.00 0.85 -15.58
CA ARG A 130 3.51 0.14 -14.39
C ARG A 130 4.39 0.41 -13.16
N ILE A 131 5.71 0.46 -13.34
CA ILE A 131 6.68 0.78 -12.29
C ILE A 131 6.46 2.20 -11.78
N GLU A 132 6.27 3.17 -12.67
CA GLU A 132 5.95 4.56 -12.30
C GLU A 132 4.66 4.64 -11.48
N GLN A 133 3.59 3.97 -11.92
CA GLN A 133 2.33 3.90 -11.16
C GLN A 133 2.52 3.29 -9.76
N ILE A 134 3.25 2.17 -9.65
CA ILE A 134 3.50 1.54 -8.35
C ILE A 134 4.26 2.50 -7.43
N TRP A 135 5.27 3.20 -7.97
CA TRP A 135 6.00 4.22 -7.23
C TRP A 135 5.09 5.36 -6.76
N GLU A 136 4.15 5.85 -7.59
CA GLU A 136 3.21 6.91 -7.21
C GLU A 136 2.35 6.51 -6.00
N TYR A 137 1.79 5.30 -5.98
CA TYR A 137 1.01 4.80 -4.84
C TYR A 137 1.84 4.71 -3.56
N VAL A 138 3.06 4.13 -3.63
CA VAL A 138 3.91 3.99 -2.44
C VAL A 138 4.42 5.36 -1.97
N ALA A 139 4.74 6.27 -2.90
CA ALA A 139 5.14 7.63 -2.60
C ALA A 139 4.02 8.41 -1.89
N GLU A 140 2.76 8.22 -2.30
CA GLU A 140 1.59 8.78 -1.63
C GLU A 140 1.40 8.21 -0.21
N ASP A 141 1.49 6.88 -0.05
CA ASP A 141 1.36 6.25 1.28
C ASP A 141 2.40 6.79 2.26
N TYR A 142 3.62 7.08 1.79
CA TYR A 142 4.71 7.62 2.61
C TYR A 142 4.88 9.15 2.55
N ALA A 143 3.98 9.87 1.87
CA ALA A 143 4.03 11.33 1.75
C ALA A 143 4.13 12.06 3.10
N PRO A 144 3.52 11.59 4.21
CA PRO A 144 3.66 12.22 5.52
C PRO A 144 5.05 12.19 6.15
N PHE A 145 5.96 11.31 5.70
CA PHE A 145 7.21 11.03 6.38
C PHE A 145 8.41 11.68 5.70
N LYS A 146 9.48 11.94 6.47
CA LYS A 146 10.80 12.36 5.94
C LYS A 146 11.55 11.18 5.33
N LEU A 147 10.92 10.51 4.37
CA LEU A 147 11.41 9.30 3.74
C LEU A 147 11.41 9.49 2.23
N ASN A 148 12.54 9.19 1.58
CA ASN A 148 12.63 9.20 0.13
C ASN A 148 12.15 7.86 -0.44
N VAL A 149 10.96 7.82 -1.03
CA VAL A 149 10.53 6.67 -1.85
C VAL A 149 11.19 6.82 -3.22
N THR A 150 12.03 5.86 -3.59
CA THR A 150 12.94 6.00 -4.73
C THR A 150 13.04 4.72 -5.56
N THR A 151 13.24 4.87 -6.87
CA THR A 151 13.64 3.78 -7.79
C THR A 151 15.14 3.83 -8.14
N VAL A 152 15.88 4.76 -7.55
CA VAL A 152 17.34 4.83 -7.63
C VAL A 152 17.93 4.17 -6.40
N GLU A 153 18.80 3.19 -6.61
CA GLU A 153 19.44 2.41 -5.55
C GLU A 153 20.24 3.32 -4.59
N PRO A 154 19.95 3.30 -3.28
CA PRO A 154 20.72 4.00 -2.28
C PRO A 154 22.16 3.48 -2.18
N PRO A 155 23.13 4.31 -1.79
CA PRO A 155 24.53 3.90 -1.68
C PRO A 155 24.79 2.88 -0.55
N SER A 156 23.83 2.68 0.35
CA SER A 156 23.94 1.79 1.50
C SER A 156 22.55 1.34 1.97
N PHE A 157 22.45 0.11 2.45
CA PHE A 157 21.30 -0.46 3.16
C PHE A 157 21.62 -0.75 4.62
N ALA A 158 22.54 0.02 5.22
CA ALA A 158 22.80 -0.05 6.65
C ALA A 158 21.55 0.36 7.45
N ASP A 159 21.46 -0.12 8.68
CA ASP A 159 20.32 0.15 9.57
C ASP A 159 20.11 1.66 9.75
N GLY A 160 18.85 2.09 9.61
CA GLY A 160 18.44 3.48 9.65
C GLY A 160 18.73 4.28 8.37
N VAL A 161 19.34 3.69 7.33
CA VAL A 161 19.71 4.39 6.09
C VAL A 161 18.75 4.08 4.95
N ALA A 162 18.57 2.81 4.60
CA ALA A 162 17.64 2.44 3.53
C ALA A 162 17.02 1.06 3.73
N LEU A 163 15.76 0.92 3.32
CA LEU A 163 15.05 -0.35 3.21
C LEU A 163 14.84 -0.68 1.72
N ARG A 164 15.23 -1.89 1.29
CA ARG A 164 14.93 -2.40 -0.05
C ARG A 164 13.58 -3.11 -0.05
N VAL A 165 12.74 -2.80 -1.03
CA VAL A 165 11.57 -3.60 -1.42
C VAL A 165 11.92 -4.28 -2.74
N ALA A 166 12.25 -5.58 -2.71
CA ALA A 166 12.55 -6.36 -3.90
C ALA A 166 11.26 -6.85 -4.56
N ILE A 167 10.91 -6.30 -5.72
CA ILE A 167 9.61 -6.47 -6.38
C ILE A 167 9.76 -7.29 -7.67
N GLY A 168 9.27 -8.53 -7.64
CA GLY A 168 9.28 -9.37 -8.83
C GLY A 168 8.94 -10.83 -8.55
N GLY A 169 8.72 -11.58 -9.63
CA GLY A 169 8.50 -13.02 -9.57
C GLY A 169 7.29 -13.46 -8.73
N ASP A 170 7.31 -14.71 -8.30
CA ASP A 170 6.24 -15.41 -7.57
C ASP A 170 6.67 -15.85 -6.16
N GLY A 171 7.92 -15.60 -5.77
CA GLY A 171 8.45 -15.94 -4.46
C GLY A 171 8.59 -17.43 -4.20
N LEU A 172 8.75 -18.28 -5.23
CA LEU A 172 8.85 -19.74 -5.07
C LEU A 172 9.83 -20.21 -3.98
N TRP A 173 10.93 -19.47 -3.77
CA TRP A 173 11.92 -19.76 -2.73
C TRP A 173 11.36 -19.70 -1.30
N SER A 174 10.25 -18.97 -1.08
CA SER A 174 9.59 -18.84 0.23
C SER A 174 8.80 -20.10 0.64
N GLY A 175 8.62 -21.07 -0.28
CA GLY A 175 7.89 -22.30 -0.01
C GLY A 175 6.37 -22.15 0.05
N GLY A 176 5.82 -20.99 -0.35
CA GLY A 176 4.38 -20.75 -0.41
C GLY A 176 3.98 -19.68 -1.43
N LYS A 177 2.69 -19.33 -1.44
CA LYS A 177 2.12 -18.32 -2.33
C LYS A 177 1.66 -17.11 -1.52
N TYR A 178 2.48 -16.06 -1.52
CA TYR A 178 2.27 -14.84 -0.74
C TYR A 178 2.26 -13.60 -1.64
N GLY A 179 1.69 -12.51 -1.13
CA GLY A 179 1.86 -11.19 -1.76
C GLY A 179 3.25 -10.62 -1.54
N GLY A 180 3.81 -10.84 -0.35
CA GLY A 180 5.15 -10.47 0.03
C GLY A 180 5.54 -11.13 1.35
N VAL A 181 6.79 -10.88 1.76
CA VAL A 181 7.34 -11.28 3.05
C VAL A 181 8.31 -10.24 3.60
N ALA A 182 8.27 -10.04 4.91
CA ALA A 182 9.14 -9.11 5.63
C ALA A 182 9.48 -9.57 7.04
N TYR A 183 10.62 -9.07 7.54
CA TYR A 183 10.92 -9.07 8.97
C TYR A 183 10.31 -7.85 9.62
N VAL A 184 9.74 -8.02 10.80
CA VAL A 184 9.31 -6.88 11.60
C VAL A 184 10.53 -6.17 12.18
N ASP A 185 10.55 -4.85 12.04
CA ASP A 185 11.55 -3.94 12.59
C ASP A 185 12.97 -4.08 12.02
N SER A 186 13.13 -4.70 10.83
CA SER A 186 14.45 -4.91 10.23
C SER A 186 15.20 -3.61 9.99
N PHE A 187 14.49 -2.52 9.62
CA PHE A 187 15.08 -1.23 9.28
C PHE A 187 16.04 -0.69 10.33
N THR A 188 15.86 -1.06 11.61
CA THR A 188 16.62 -0.51 12.73
C THR A 188 17.45 -1.55 13.48
N ASN A 189 17.48 -2.80 13.01
CA ASN A 189 18.10 -3.92 13.71
C ASN A 189 19.02 -4.76 12.81
N TYR A 190 19.60 -5.82 13.37
CA TYR A 190 20.60 -6.65 12.68
C TYR A 190 20.06 -7.57 11.57
N LEU A 191 18.73 -7.60 11.35
CA LEU A 191 18.12 -8.36 10.27
C LEU A 191 18.34 -7.64 8.94
N PRO A 192 18.30 -8.35 7.81
CA PRO A 192 18.49 -7.70 6.52
C PRO A 192 17.43 -6.62 6.25
N ASN A 193 17.89 -5.46 5.80
CA ASN A 193 17.06 -4.35 5.32
C ASN A 193 16.48 -4.59 3.93
N THR A 194 15.96 -5.80 3.72
CA THR A 194 15.28 -6.23 2.50
C THR A 194 13.95 -6.85 2.86
N VAL A 195 12.89 -6.38 2.20
CA VAL A 195 11.57 -6.98 2.17
C VAL A 195 11.21 -7.36 0.74
N TYR A 196 10.30 -8.31 0.56
CA TYR A 196 10.05 -8.93 -0.74
C TYR A 196 8.59 -8.83 -1.14
N VAL A 197 8.33 -8.50 -2.41
CA VAL A 197 6.99 -8.41 -2.99
C VAL A 197 6.92 -9.24 -4.27
N PHE A 198 5.98 -10.18 -4.32
CA PHE A 198 5.88 -11.18 -5.38
C PHE A 198 4.80 -10.78 -6.39
N SER A 199 5.18 -9.92 -7.35
CA SER A 199 4.27 -9.28 -8.29
C SER A 199 3.40 -10.25 -9.10
N LYS A 200 3.89 -11.46 -9.44
CA LYS A 200 3.12 -12.48 -10.17
C LYS A 200 1.94 -13.00 -9.36
N ASN A 201 2.07 -13.05 -8.03
CA ASN A 201 0.98 -13.41 -7.13
C ASN A 201 -0.01 -12.26 -6.92
N LEU A 202 0.34 -11.04 -7.31
CA LEU A 202 -0.40 -9.82 -7.06
C LEU A 202 -1.21 -9.36 -8.28
N GLY A 203 -2.02 -10.28 -8.82
CA GLY A 203 -2.87 -10.02 -9.98
C GLY A 203 -2.07 -9.90 -11.28
N GLY A 204 -0.93 -10.59 -11.35
CA GLY A 204 -0.01 -10.52 -12.47
C GLY A 204 0.65 -9.15 -12.61
N GLY A 205 1.04 -8.51 -11.50
CA GLY A 205 1.67 -7.20 -11.51
C GLY A 205 0.69 -6.02 -11.59
N ASN A 206 -0.51 -6.15 -11.02
CA ASN A 206 -1.44 -5.03 -10.90
C ASN A 206 -0.82 -3.92 -10.02
N ALA A 207 -0.83 -2.67 -10.49
CA ALA A 207 -0.15 -1.55 -9.81
C ALA A 207 -0.58 -1.40 -8.35
N ARG A 208 -1.88 -1.29 -8.10
CA ARG A 208 -2.42 -1.10 -6.75
C ARG A 208 -2.07 -2.27 -5.83
N PHE A 209 -2.19 -3.50 -6.32
CA PHE A 209 -1.90 -4.68 -5.49
C PHE A 209 -0.42 -4.81 -5.16
N VAL A 210 0.46 -4.46 -6.09
CA VAL A 210 1.91 -4.45 -5.85
C VAL A 210 2.32 -3.31 -4.93
N ALA A 211 1.73 -2.12 -5.11
CA ALA A 211 1.99 -0.98 -4.25
C ALA A 211 1.50 -1.20 -2.81
N ASP A 212 0.26 -1.66 -2.61
CA ASP A 212 -0.26 -1.98 -1.27
C ASP A 212 0.60 -3.04 -0.57
N ALA A 213 1.07 -4.05 -1.30
CA ALA A 213 1.99 -5.03 -0.76
C ALA A 213 3.36 -4.41 -0.44
N ALA A 214 3.91 -3.56 -1.30
CA ALA A 214 5.17 -2.86 -1.03
C ALA A 214 5.07 -1.98 0.23
N SER A 215 3.99 -1.21 0.39
CA SER A 215 3.72 -0.43 1.59
C SER A 215 3.53 -1.32 2.82
N HIS A 216 2.80 -2.44 2.71
CA HIS A 216 2.62 -3.40 3.79
C HIS A 216 3.93 -4.02 4.28
N GLU A 217 4.71 -4.57 3.35
CA GLU A 217 5.97 -5.26 3.69
C GLU A 217 7.01 -4.25 4.20
N SER A 218 7.08 -3.05 3.64
CA SER A 218 7.94 -1.99 4.18
C SER A 218 7.45 -1.50 5.55
N GLY A 219 6.14 -1.47 5.78
CA GLY A 219 5.53 -1.19 7.09
C GLY A 219 6.03 -2.18 8.16
N HIS A 220 6.13 -3.47 7.84
CA HIS A 220 6.81 -4.44 8.71
C HIS A 220 8.27 -4.06 8.95
N GLY A 221 9.02 -3.73 7.90
CA GLY A 221 10.41 -3.26 8.03
C GLY A 221 10.55 -2.08 9.00
N PHE A 222 9.55 -1.19 9.05
CA PHE A 222 9.48 -0.04 9.96
C PHE A 222 8.86 -0.36 11.34
N GLY A 223 8.54 -1.62 11.62
CA GLY A 223 8.14 -2.12 12.93
C GLY A 223 6.65 -2.39 13.11
N LEU A 224 5.83 -2.22 12.06
CA LEU A 224 4.39 -2.45 12.15
C LEU A 224 4.06 -3.95 12.20
N TYR A 225 3.04 -4.30 12.96
CA TYR A 225 2.37 -5.60 12.89
C TYR A 225 1.09 -5.49 12.06
N HIS A 226 0.49 -6.63 11.69
CA HIS A 226 -0.79 -6.57 11.01
C HIS A 226 -1.86 -5.87 11.86
N GLN A 227 -2.76 -5.15 11.20
CA GLN A 227 -3.98 -4.63 11.79
C GLN A 227 -5.03 -5.75 11.80
N SER A 228 -5.32 -6.26 12.99
CA SER A 228 -6.17 -7.43 13.20
C SER A 228 -7.49 -7.06 13.87
N ARG A 229 -8.51 -7.90 13.71
CA ARG A 229 -9.81 -7.74 14.37
C ARG A 229 -10.03 -8.82 15.43
N TYR A 230 -10.59 -8.40 16.56
CA TYR A 230 -10.89 -9.28 17.69
C TYR A 230 -12.38 -9.27 18.04
N ARG A 231 -12.84 -10.36 18.64
CA ARG A 231 -14.12 -10.46 19.37
C ARG A 231 -13.81 -10.82 20.82
N GLY A 232 -13.87 -9.84 21.70
CA GLY A 232 -13.33 -9.99 23.05
C GLY A 232 -11.81 -10.22 22.96
N VAL A 233 -11.33 -11.35 23.49
CA VAL A 233 -9.91 -11.71 23.48
C VAL A 233 -9.49 -12.56 22.28
N THR A 234 -10.44 -13.02 21.47
CA THR A 234 -10.18 -13.94 20.36
C THR A 234 -9.95 -13.16 19.06
N LYS A 235 -8.80 -13.39 18.40
CA LYS A 235 -8.54 -12.87 17.06
C LYS A 235 -9.46 -13.58 16.07
N ILE A 236 -10.28 -12.81 15.35
CA ILE A 236 -11.25 -13.33 14.38
C ILE A 236 -10.84 -13.02 12.93
N ASP A 237 -9.92 -12.08 12.74
CA ASP A 237 -9.36 -11.72 11.45
C ASP A 237 -7.94 -11.19 11.65
N GLU A 238 -6.94 -11.84 11.06
CA GLU A 238 -5.55 -11.38 11.11
C GLU A 238 -5.35 -10.13 10.26
N TYR A 239 -5.97 -10.11 9.07
CA TYR A 239 -5.85 -9.05 8.07
C TYR A 239 -7.17 -8.32 7.97
N TYR A 240 -7.40 -7.41 8.92
CA TYR A 240 -8.66 -6.69 8.97
C TYR A 240 -8.91 -5.94 7.65
N LYS A 241 -10.11 -6.12 7.10
CA LYS A 241 -10.53 -5.56 5.80
C LYS A 241 -11.17 -4.18 5.91
N GLY A 242 -11.03 -3.54 7.07
CA GLY A 242 -11.74 -2.30 7.37
C GLY A 242 -13.24 -2.49 7.67
N PRO A 243 -13.95 -1.39 7.93
CA PRO A 243 -15.33 -1.42 8.42
C PRO A 243 -16.39 -1.64 7.32
N GLY A 244 -15.99 -1.69 6.05
CA GLY A 244 -16.89 -1.87 4.90
C GLY A 244 -17.42 -0.57 4.30
N ASP A 245 -16.75 0.56 4.54
CA ASP A 245 -17.05 1.89 3.98
C ASP A 245 -16.11 2.30 2.84
N GLY A 246 -15.37 1.33 2.28
CA GLY A 246 -14.37 1.57 1.24
C GLY A 246 -12.96 1.82 1.77
N ARG A 247 -12.77 1.98 3.09
CA ARG A 247 -11.45 2.09 3.71
C ARG A 247 -10.95 0.74 4.22
N ALA A 248 -9.65 0.52 4.16
CA ALA A 248 -9.00 -0.62 4.82
C ALA A 248 -7.57 -0.25 5.29
N PRO A 249 -7.09 -0.88 6.38
CA PRO A 249 -5.72 -0.72 6.82
C PRO A 249 -4.74 -1.31 5.80
N LEU A 250 -3.66 -0.59 5.49
CA LEU A 250 -2.52 -1.08 4.71
C LEU A 250 -1.92 -2.32 5.36
N MET A 251 -1.74 -2.30 6.69
CA MET A 251 -1.30 -3.45 7.49
C MET A 251 -2.38 -4.53 7.67
N GLY A 252 -3.53 -4.46 7.02
CA GLY A 252 -4.52 -5.53 6.97
C GLY A 252 -4.67 -6.09 5.57
N SER A 253 -5.88 -6.10 5.03
CA SER A 253 -6.13 -6.51 3.63
C SER A 253 -6.90 -5.43 2.89
N SER A 254 -6.16 -4.63 2.11
CA SER A 254 -6.68 -3.43 1.44
C SER A 254 -6.98 -3.59 -0.05
N PHE A 255 -6.67 -4.73 -0.67
CA PHE A 255 -6.84 -4.94 -2.13
C PHE A 255 -8.27 -4.73 -2.66
N ALA A 256 -9.28 -4.74 -1.79
CA ALA A 256 -10.69 -4.51 -2.13
C ALA A 256 -11.16 -3.07 -1.88
N ALA A 257 -10.35 -2.28 -1.18
CA ALA A 257 -10.71 -0.97 -0.68
C ALA A 257 -10.54 0.09 -1.77
N THR A 258 -11.36 1.13 -1.72
CA THR A 258 -11.13 2.33 -2.52
C THR A 258 -9.97 3.14 -1.96
N ARG A 259 -9.76 3.10 -0.64
CA ARG A 259 -8.64 3.75 0.06
C ARG A 259 -7.97 2.78 1.02
N SER A 260 -6.70 2.49 0.77
CA SER A 260 -5.81 1.85 1.74
C SER A 260 -5.18 2.96 2.58
N LEU A 261 -5.08 2.77 3.89
CA LEU A 261 -4.63 3.80 4.81
C LEU A 261 -3.70 3.21 5.86
N TRP A 262 -2.73 3.99 6.31
CA TRP A 262 -2.16 3.78 7.65
C TRP A 262 -3.26 3.94 8.70
N TRP A 263 -3.27 3.05 9.69
CA TRP A 263 -4.45 2.82 10.50
C TRP A 263 -4.17 2.93 12.01
N LEU A 264 -5.21 3.30 12.75
CA LEU A 264 -5.24 3.24 14.20
C LEU A 264 -6.18 2.11 14.63
N GLY A 265 -5.62 1.03 15.18
CA GLY A 265 -6.40 -0.16 15.49
C GLY A 265 -5.67 -1.21 16.32
N THR A 266 -6.35 -2.33 16.61
CA THR A 266 -5.71 -3.45 17.31
C THR A 266 -4.74 -4.18 16.39
N SER A 267 -3.55 -4.48 16.90
CA SER A 267 -2.55 -5.23 16.11
C SER A 267 -2.65 -6.74 16.29
N ALA A 268 -1.89 -7.46 15.47
CA ALA A 268 -1.70 -8.90 15.54
C ALA A 268 -1.14 -9.38 16.90
N VAL A 269 -0.42 -8.53 17.61
CA VAL A 269 0.22 -8.87 18.89
C VAL A 269 -0.82 -9.25 19.94
N SER A 270 -1.85 -8.44 20.13
CA SER A 270 -2.98 -8.79 21.01
C SER A 270 -4.17 -7.83 20.86
N TYR A 271 -5.33 -8.24 21.37
CA TYR A 271 -6.54 -7.40 21.45
C TYR A 271 -6.39 -6.13 22.32
N ARG A 272 -5.32 -6.03 23.13
CA ARG A 272 -5.02 -4.86 23.96
C ARG A 272 -3.97 -3.95 23.35
N HIS A 273 -3.25 -4.43 22.33
CA HIS A 273 -2.20 -3.67 21.69
C HIS A 273 -2.80 -2.84 20.58
N ILE A 274 -2.99 -1.55 20.84
CA ILE A 274 -3.40 -0.58 19.84
C ILE A 274 -2.14 -0.07 19.14
N GLN A 275 -2.13 -0.18 17.82
CA GLN A 275 -1.07 0.31 16.95
C GLN A 275 -1.64 1.48 16.14
N ASP A 276 -1.02 2.64 16.32
CA ASP A 276 -1.10 3.77 15.41
C ASP A 276 0.03 3.60 14.38
N ASP A 277 -0.32 3.22 13.15
CA ASP A 277 0.67 2.94 12.12
C ASP A 277 1.50 4.19 11.80
N MET A 278 0.87 5.37 11.77
CA MET A 278 1.54 6.63 11.46
C MET A 278 2.54 6.98 12.55
N GLU A 279 2.11 6.96 13.82
CA GLU A 279 2.98 7.27 14.96
C GLU A 279 4.15 6.29 15.04
N HIS A 280 3.90 5.02 14.76
CA HIS A 280 4.91 3.98 14.82
C HIS A 280 5.91 4.06 13.66
N ILE A 281 5.50 4.40 12.44
CA ILE A 281 6.45 4.66 11.34
C ILE A 281 7.31 5.90 11.68
N ALA A 282 6.71 6.96 12.22
CA ALA A 282 7.40 8.20 12.58
C ALA A 282 8.20 8.13 13.89
N ARG A 283 8.22 6.97 14.58
CA ARG A 283 8.84 6.83 15.89
C ARG A 283 10.34 7.12 15.86
N ARG A 284 10.88 7.52 17.00
CA ARG A 284 12.30 7.88 17.16
C ARG A 284 13.29 6.78 16.73
N SER A 285 12.95 5.50 16.88
CA SER A 285 13.86 4.41 16.47
C SER A 285 14.06 4.34 14.96
N ASN A 286 13.06 4.68 14.15
CA ASN A 286 13.19 4.75 12.69
C ASN A 286 13.97 6.00 12.23
N GLY A 287 14.14 7.00 13.10
CA GLY A 287 15.08 8.11 12.91
C GLY A 287 14.62 9.24 11.98
N PHE A 288 13.67 9.01 11.07
CA PHE A 288 13.25 10.03 10.10
C PHE A 288 12.03 10.87 10.51
N GLY A 289 11.02 10.30 11.18
CA GLY A 289 9.83 11.03 11.64
C GLY A 289 8.94 11.61 10.52
N TYR A 290 7.99 12.46 10.91
CA TYR A 290 7.12 13.19 9.97
C TYR A 290 7.86 14.31 9.25
N ARG A 291 7.35 14.69 8.07
CA ARG A 291 7.72 15.94 7.39
C ARG A 291 7.43 17.15 8.28
N PRO A 292 8.17 18.25 8.13
CA PRO A 292 7.78 19.51 8.78
C PRO A 292 6.46 20.00 8.18
N ASP A 293 5.59 20.54 9.03
CA ASP A 293 4.40 21.29 8.64
C ASP A 293 4.79 22.41 7.64
N ASP A 294 4.12 22.45 6.48
CA ASP A 294 4.35 23.43 5.43
C ASP A 294 3.40 24.63 5.49
N HIS A 295 2.26 24.51 6.20
CA HIS A 295 1.23 25.53 6.30
C HIS A 295 0.66 25.67 7.71
N GLY A 296 0.58 26.92 8.17
CA GLY A 296 0.16 27.17 9.54
C GLY A 296 -1.27 26.71 9.85
N ASN A 297 -1.40 26.00 10.97
CA ASN A 297 -2.63 25.46 11.55
C ASN A 297 -3.67 26.49 12.09
N SER A 298 -3.59 27.76 11.67
CA SER A 298 -4.54 28.81 12.10
C SER A 298 -4.62 29.99 11.14
N LEU A 299 -5.70 30.77 11.22
CA LEU A 299 -5.88 32.02 10.44
C LEU A 299 -4.69 32.98 10.52
N ARG A 300 -4.02 33.07 11.69
CA ARG A 300 -2.88 33.99 11.88
C ARG A 300 -1.62 33.51 11.17
N LEU A 301 -1.51 32.21 10.94
CA LEU A 301 -0.36 31.57 10.32
C LEU A 301 -0.66 31.12 8.88
N ALA A 302 -1.78 31.57 8.31
CA ALA A 302 -2.20 31.19 6.98
C ALA A 302 -1.18 31.63 5.91
N SER A 303 -0.81 30.71 5.02
CA SER A 303 0.06 31.01 3.88
C SER A 303 -0.72 31.78 2.81
N GLU A 304 -0.12 32.79 2.19
CA GLU A 304 -0.77 33.52 1.10
C GLU A 304 -0.79 32.67 -0.18
N LEU A 305 -1.96 32.53 -0.82
CA LEU A 305 -2.06 31.86 -2.12
C LEU A 305 -1.29 32.66 -3.18
N SER A 306 -0.57 31.95 -4.05
CA SER A 306 0.11 32.56 -5.19
C SER A 306 -0.90 32.98 -6.24
N ILE A 307 -0.91 34.26 -6.62
CA ILE A 307 -1.88 34.83 -7.57
C ILE A 307 -1.23 35.03 -8.94
N SER A 308 -1.84 34.47 -9.98
CA SER A 308 -1.50 34.71 -11.38
C SER A 308 -2.77 35.00 -12.18
N GLY A 309 -2.97 36.28 -12.53
CA GLY A 309 -4.20 36.74 -13.17
C GLY A 309 -5.42 36.54 -12.27
N SER A 310 -6.38 35.73 -12.73
CA SER A 310 -7.60 35.38 -11.99
C SER A 310 -7.50 34.05 -11.22
N THR A 311 -6.32 33.44 -11.16
CA THR A 311 -6.09 32.13 -10.54
C THR A 311 -5.25 32.29 -9.29
N ALA A 312 -5.70 31.70 -8.19
CA ALA A 312 -4.97 31.56 -6.94
C ALA A 312 -4.56 30.09 -6.76
N THR A 313 -3.31 29.82 -6.43
CA THR A 313 -2.79 28.45 -6.26
C THR A 313 -2.00 28.30 -4.96
N GLY A 314 -2.18 27.15 -4.32
CA GLY A 314 -1.41 26.67 -3.17
C GLY A 314 -1.32 25.15 -3.27
N ALA A 315 -0.30 24.58 -2.63
CA ALA A 315 -0.08 23.15 -2.56
C ALA A 315 0.70 22.87 -1.28
N GLY A 316 0.39 21.76 -0.63
CA GLY A 316 1.01 21.31 0.59
C GLY A 316 0.73 19.83 0.86
N VAL A 317 1.19 19.34 2.00
CA VAL A 317 1.01 17.96 2.47
C VAL A 317 0.43 17.96 3.86
N ILE A 318 -0.76 17.37 4.00
CA ILE A 318 -1.32 17.05 5.31
C ILE A 318 -0.60 15.82 5.87
N GLU A 319 0.41 16.03 6.72
CA GLU A 319 1.27 14.96 7.23
C GLU A 319 0.70 14.28 8.49
N GLN A 320 -0.22 14.94 9.20
CA GLN A 320 -0.85 14.40 10.40
C GLN A 320 -2.35 14.66 10.44
N THR A 321 -3.10 13.83 11.17
CA THR A 321 -4.57 14.00 11.31
C THR A 321 -4.96 15.24 12.12
N THR A 322 -4.01 15.83 12.85
CA THR A 322 -4.18 17.10 13.56
C THR A 322 -3.75 18.31 12.74
N ASP A 323 -3.17 18.08 11.57
CA ASP A 323 -2.73 19.13 10.67
C ASP A 323 -3.91 19.70 9.83
N SER A 324 -3.81 20.97 9.50
CA SER A 324 -4.82 21.76 8.83
C SER A 324 -4.15 22.95 8.16
N ASP A 325 -3.95 22.87 6.86
CA ASP A 325 -3.39 23.96 6.08
C ASP A 325 -4.35 25.15 5.97
N TYR A 326 -3.96 26.30 6.50
CA TYR A 326 -4.66 27.55 6.25
C TYR A 326 -4.01 28.31 5.11
N PHE A 327 -4.83 28.68 4.13
CA PHE A 327 -4.45 29.59 3.06
C PHE A 327 -5.25 30.89 3.13
N SER A 328 -4.63 32.00 2.71
CA SER A 328 -5.23 33.32 2.63
C SER A 328 -5.19 33.87 1.21
N PHE A 329 -6.20 34.66 0.86
CA PHE A 329 -6.26 35.36 -0.43
C PHE A 329 -7.18 36.57 -0.31
N HIS A 330 -7.04 37.52 -1.23
CA HIS A 330 -7.94 38.64 -1.39
C HIS A 330 -8.71 38.50 -2.71
N THR A 331 -10.00 38.83 -2.69
CA THR A 331 -10.82 38.85 -3.91
C THR A 331 -11.72 40.07 -3.92
N GLY A 332 -12.07 40.53 -5.12
CA GLY A 332 -13.10 41.54 -5.31
C GLY A 332 -14.50 40.94 -5.17
N SER A 333 -15.52 41.73 -5.46
CA SER A 333 -16.88 41.22 -5.58
C SER A 333 -17.00 40.26 -6.78
N GLY A 334 -17.76 39.18 -6.64
CA GLY A 334 -17.99 38.21 -7.70
C GLY A 334 -18.04 36.79 -7.18
N ARG A 335 -18.20 35.84 -8.11
CA ARG A 335 -18.18 34.41 -7.78
C ARG A 335 -16.75 33.89 -7.87
N ILE A 336 -16.33 33.16 -6.84
CA ILE A 336 -15.07 32.43 -6.80
C ILE A 336 -15.36 30.92 -6.76
N TYR A 337 -14.43 30.13 -7.26
CA TYR A 337 -14.49 28.67 -7.25
C TYR A 337 -13.19 28.15 -6.65
N PHE A 338 -13.29 27.08 -5.87
CA PHE A 338 -12.15 26.38 -5.31
C PHE A 338 -12.17 24.94 -5.80
N THR A 339 -10.98 24.43 -6.10
CA THR A 339 -10.76 23.03 -6.41
C THR A 339 -9.59 22.57 -5.54
N VAL A 340 -9.79 21.46 -4.83
CA VAL A 340 -8.69 20.71 -4.21
C VAL A 340 -8.37 19.58 -5.17
N SER A 341 -7.12 19.52 -5.61
CA SER A 341 -6.64 18.46 -6.50
C SER A 341 -5.75 17.52 -5.71
N VAL A 342 -6.18 16.26 -5.59
CA VAL A 342 -5.35 15.16 -5.10
C VAL A 342 -4.95 14.28 -6.30
N ALA A 343 -3.86 13.53 -6.17
CA ALA A 343 -3.43 12.63 -7.25
C ALA A 343 -4.52 11.57 -7.52
N PRO A 344 -5.07 11.51 -8.74
CA PRO A 344 -6.22 10.65 -9.03
C PRO A 344 -5.84 9.18 -8.88
N ASP A 345 -6.78 8.38 -8.39
CA ASP A 345 -6.67 6.92 -8.21
C ASP A 345 -5.62 6.45 -7.19
N VAL A 346 -4.65 7.29 -6.78
CA VAL A 346 -3.59 6.96 -5.82
C VAL A 346 -3.79 7.57 -4.43
N ASN A 347 -4.59 8.64 -4.31
CA ASN A 347 -4.64 9.46 -3.09
C ASN A 347 -5.12 8.73 -1.83
N SER A 348 -4.45 9.03 -0.73
CA SER A 348 -4.82 8.58 0.61
C SER A 348 -5.59 9.65 1.40
N LEU A 349 -5.49 10.93 1.02
CA LEU A 349 -6.17 12.04 1.68
C LEU A 349 -7.69 12.06 1.41
N ASP A 350 -8.47 12.25 2.49
CA ASP A 350 -9.88 12.68 2.44
C ASP A 350 -9.89 14.18 2.74
N ALA A 351 -9.99 15.01 1.72
CA ALA A 351 -9.83 16.45 1.93
C ALA A 351 -11.18 17.07 2.32
N THR A 352 -11.20 17.89 3.36
CA THR A 352 -12.30 18.81 3.64
C THR A 352 -11.83 20.24 3.42
N LEU A 353 -12.53 21.00 2.59
CA LEU A 353 -12.24 22.41 2.33
C LEU A 353 -13.22 23.32 3.07
N LYS A 354 -12.73 24.36 3.74
CA LYS A 354 -13.55 25.40 4.39
C LYS A 354 -13.11 26.79 3.96
N LEU A 355 -14.07 27.62 3.52
CA LEU A 355 -13.86 29.04 3.30
C LEU A 355 -14.25 29.80 4.57
N LEU A 356 -13.33 30.60 5.10
CA LEU A 356 -13.51 31.37 6.32
C LEU A 356 -13.51 32.88 6.03
N ASP A 357 -14.25 33.66 6.82
CA ASP A 357 -14.08 35.12 6.88
C ASP A 357 -12.86 35.50 7.76
N ASN A 358 -12.54 36.80 7.81
CA ASN A 358 -11.42 37.31 8.60
C ASN A 358 -11.62 37.20 10.13
N GLN A 359 -12.79 36.78 10.60
CA GLN A 359 -13.07 36.47 12.01
C GLN A 359 -13.14 34.96 12.26
N GLY A 360 -12.85 34.13 11.25
CA GLY A 360 -12.86 32.68 11.34
C GLY A 360 -14.24 32.03 11.24
N ARG A 361 -15.26 32.76 10.79
CA ARG A 361 -16.58 32.16 10.54
C ARG A 361 -16.57 31.42 9.21
N VAL A 362 -17.11 30.21 9.20
CA VAL A 362 -17.29 29.43 7.98
C VAL A 362 -18.32 30.10 7.08
N ILE A 363 -17.91 30.50 5.89
CA ILE A 363 -18.76 31.03 4.82
C ILE A 363 -19.29 29.88 3.96
N ALA A 364 -18.43 28.90 3.65
CA ALA A 364 -18.76 27.72 2.86
C ALA A 364 -17.85 26.54 3.25
N ALA A 365 -18.30 25.32 2.98
CA ALA A 365 -17.50 24.10 3.17
C ALA A 365 -17.83 23.07 2.08
N ALA A 366 -16.86 22.22 1.77
CA ALA A 366 -17.00 21.10 0.85
C ALA A 366 -16.18 19.90 1.37
N ASP A 367 -16.64 18.70 1.03
CA ASP A 367 -15.93 17.43 1.24
C ASP A 367 -15.74 16.80 -0.16
N PRO A 368 -14.79 17.36 -0.95
CA PRO A 368 -14.62 17.10 -2.39
C PRO A 368 -14.31 15.65 -2.78
#